data_AF-A0A366KW52-F1
#
_entry.id   AF-A0A366KW52-F1
#
_cell.length_a   1.000
_cell.length_b   1.000
_cell.length_c   1.000
_cell.angle_alpha   90.00
_cell.angle_beta   90.00
_cell.angle_gamma   90.00
#
_symmetry.space_group_name_H-M   'P 1'
#
loop_
_entity.id
_entity.type
_entity.pdbx_description
1 polymer ?
#
loop_
_entity_poly.entity_id
_entity_poly.type
_entity_poly.pdbx_seq_one_letter_code
_entity_poly.pdbx_strand_id
1 'polypeptide(L)'
;MKKYFYILTLFVLSISACKKDEPVGGTAVQDLSGEWWVQIDGTGDYYGISTYNTADNSPSQMWLNVTKFYGNADNTIFGKVNVNVDNKTFTGQNVVNKGTYAGGLTFTVTNGKVTPNGAFGPSSKAQTDAIALDVEFSDDPGTVYHLKGYHRTKFVDDDH
;
A
#
# COMPACT_ATOMS: atom_id res chain seq x y z
N MET A 1 0.80 41.61 -46.93
CA MET A 1 1.44 41.63 -45.59
C MET A 1 0.45 41.37 -44.46
N LYS A 2 -0.67 42.10 -44.36
CA LYS A 2 -1.69 41.88 -43.30
C LYS A 2 -2.32 40.47 -43.28
N LYS A 3 -2.56 39.84 -44.43
CA LYS A 3 -3.12 38.46 -44.52
C LYS A 3 -2.20 37.38 -43.91
N TYR A 4 -0.88 37.51 -44.07
CA TYR A 4 0.09 36.58 -43.47
C TYR A 4 0.27 36.81 -41.98
N PHE A 5 0.03 38.05 -41.51
CA PHE A 5 0.04 38.37 -40.08
C PHE A 5 -1.07 37.61 -39.35
N TYR A 6 -2.32 37.62 -39.86
CA TYR A 6 -3.43 36.89 -39.24
C TYR A 6 -3.23 35.37 -39.21
N ILE A 7 -2.64 34.79 -40.27
CA ILE A 7 -2.33 33.35 -40.32
C ILE A 7 -1.23 32.99 -39.31
N LEU A 8 -0.21 33.84 -39.17
CA LEU A 8 0.85 33.66 -38.20
C LEU A 8 0.33 33.79 -36.75
N THR A 9 -0.58 34.73 -36.48
CA THR A 9 -1.21 34.87 -35.15
C THR A 9 -2.05 33.65 -34.79
N LEU A 10 -2.79 33.08 -35.76
CA LEU A 10 -3.59 31.87 -35.54
C LEU A 10 -2.71 30.63 -35.31
N PHE A 11 -1.56 30.54 -36.00
CA PHE A 11 -0.59 29.47 -35.81
C PHE A 11 0.10 29.55 -34.43
N VAL A 12 0.44 30.75 -33.95
CA VAL A 12 1.04 30.96 -32.61
C VAL A 12 0.06 30.63 -31.47
N LEU A 13 -1.25 30.84 -31.66
CA LEU A 13 -2.27 30.42 -30.68
C LEU A 13 -2.42 28.89 -30.61
N SER A 14 -2.15 28.16 -31.71
CA SER A 14 -2.28 26.70 -31.76
C SER A 14 -1.16 25.94 -31.02
N ILE A 15 0.02 26.55 -30.87
CA ILE A 15 1.15 25.98 -30.11
C ILE A 15 1.10 26.32 -28.60
N SER A 16 0.24 27.24 -28.18
CA SER A 16 -0.03 27.54 -26.76
C SER A 16 -1.05 26.58 -26.12
N ALA A 17 -1.54 25.58 -26.85
CA ALA A 17 -2.34 24.49 -26.30
C ALA A 17 -1.45 23.48 -25.54
N CYS A 18 -0.60 23.99 -24.63
CA CYS A 18 -0.01 23.17 -23.58
C CYS A 18 -1.15 22.64 -22.71
N LYS A 19 -1.45 21.35 -22.83
CA LYS A 19 -2.26 20.66 -21.84
C LYS A 19 -1.52 20.79 -20.52
N LYS A 20 -2.13 21.42 -19.52
CA LYS A 20 -1.64 21.27 -18.15
C LYS A 20 -1.90 19.83 -17.77
N ASP A 21 -0.84 19.10 -17.45
CA ASP A 21 -0.98 17.81 -16.80
C ASP A 21 -1.53 18.09 -15.40
N GLU A 22 -2.84 17.95 -15.26
CA GLU A 22 -3.51 18.08 -13.98
C GLU A 22 -2.99 16.95 -13.08
N PRO A 23 -2.59 17.26 -11.83
CA PRO A 23 -2.21 16.21 -10.89
C PRO A 23 -3.41 15.29 -10.69
N VAL A 24 -3.20 13.99 -10.91
CA VAL A 24 -4.23 12.93 -10.83
C VAL A 24 -4.88 12.85 -9.44
N GLY A 25 -4.33 13.56 -8.45
CA GLY A 25 -4.78 13.54 -7.06
C GLY A 25 -4.29 12.29 -6.34
N GLY A 26 -4.84 12.04 -5.15
CA GLY A 26 -4.41 10.93 -4.32
C GLY A 26 -4.81 11.07 -2.85
N THR A 27 -4.71 9.96 -2.12
CA THR A 27 -4.78 9.98 -0.65
C THR A 27 -3.42 10.35 -0.08
N ALA A 28 -3.39 10.87 1.15
CA ALA A 28 -2.17 11.33 1.81
C ALA A 28 -1.11 10.23 2.00
N VAL A 29 -1.53 8.96 1.98
CA VAL A 29 -0.68 7.77 2.13
C VAL A 29 -0.77 6.83 0.92
N GLN A 30 -1.05 7.38 -0.27
CA GLN A 30 -1.27 6.57 -1.49
C GLN A 30 -0.09 5.64 -1.82
N ASP A 31 1.15 6.10 -1.64
CA ASP A 31 2.37 5.34 -1.94
C ASP A 31 2.61 4.17 -0.97
N LEU A 32 1.78 4.05 0.05
CA LEU A 32 1.82 3.01 1.07
C LEU A 32 0.53 2.18 1.10
N SER A 33 -0.46 2.53 0.28
CA SER A 33 -1.76 1.88 0.22
C SER A 33 -1.79 0.84 -0.89
N GLY A 34 -2.41 -0.31 -0.63
CA GLY A 34 -2.46 -1.39 -1.60
C GLY A 34 -3.03 -2.69 -1.06
N GLU A 35 -3.17 -3.65 -1.96
CA GLU A 35 -3.33 -5.06 -1.64
C GLU A 35 -1.99 -5.76 -1.86
N TRP A 36 -1.61 -6.64 -0.95
CA TRP A 36 -0.28 -7.25 -0.95
C TRP A 36 -0.39 -8.76 -0.78
N TRP A 37 0.49 -9.48 -1.47
CA TRP A 37 0.74 -10.90 -1.26
C TRP A 37 2.05 -11.04 -0.49
N VAL A 38 1.97 -11.58 0.73
CA VAL A 38 3.11 -11.73 1.64
C VAL A 38 3.34 -13.17 2.06
N GLN A 39 4.58 -13.50 2.40
CA GLN A 39 5.02 -14.79 2.91
C GLN A 39 5.76 -14.59 4.23
N ILE A 40 5.75 -15.62 5.08
CA ILE A 40 6.60 -15.67 6.27
C ILE A 40 8.04 -15.94 5.81
N ASP A 41 8.96 -15.08 6.23
CA ASP A 41 10.38 -15.08 5.86
C ASP A 41 10.68 -15.01 4.36
N GLY A 42 9.65 -14.73 3.53
CA GLY A 42 9.75 -14.76 2.07
C GLY A 42 9.69 -16.17 1.46
N THR A 43 9.10 -17.13 2.19
CA THR A 43 8.99 -18.54 1.76
C THR A 43 7.62 -19.14 2.07
N GLY A 44 7.25 -20.21 1.37
CA GLY A 44 6.01 -20.95 1.63
C GLY A 44 4.76 -20.32 1.02
N ASP A 45 3.63 -20.44 1.72
CA ASP A 45 2.33 -19.97 1.23
C ASP A 45 2.21 -18.46 1.27
N TYR A 46 1.45 -17.91 0.32
CA TYR A 46 1.12 -16.50 0.27
C TYR A 46 -0.14 -16.20 1.08
N TYR A 47 -0.11 -15.05 1.74
CA TYR A 47 -1.21 -14.50 2.52
C TYR A 47 -1.56 -13.11 2.01
N GLY A 48 -2.84 -12.77 2.03
CA GLY A 48 -3.31 -11.45 1.66
C GLY A 48 -3.23 -10.48 2.84
N ILE A 49 -2.65 -9.31 2.64
CA ILE A 49 -2.79 -8.18 3.55
C ILE A 49 -3.17 -6.93 2.76
N SER A 50 -3.71 -5.92 3.43
CA SER A 50 -3.96 -4.62 2.80
C SER A 50 -3.64 -3.44 3.68
N THR A 51 -3.25 -2.34 3.05
CA THR A 51 -2.99 -1.06 3.67
C THR A 51 -3.80 0.02 2.95
N TYR A 52 -4.40 0.95 3.67
CA TYR A 52 -5.26 1.97 3.07
C TYR A 52 -5.40 3.20 3.96
N ASN A 53 -5.71 4.34 3.34
CA ASN A 53 -5.89 5.61 4.03
C ASN A 53 -6.99 5.55 5.09
N THR A 54 -6.85 6.41 6.11
CA THR A 54 -7.95 6.65 7.04
C THR A 54 -9.04 7.49 6.37
N ALA A 55 -10.25 7.47 6.94
CA ALA A 55 -11.39 8.22 6.40
C ALA A 55 -11.17 9.74 6.38
N ASP A 56 -10.40 10.26 7.34
CA ASP A 56 -9.95 11.65 7.44
C ASP A 56 -8.71 11.95 6.58
N ASN A 57 -8.23 10.97 5.79
CA ASN A 57 -7.07 11.08 4.91
C ASN A 57 -5.80 11.55 5.64
N SER A 58 -5.54 10.99 6.83
CA SER A 58 -4.39 11.36 7.65
C SER A 58 -3.07 11.04 6.92
N PRO A 59 -2.10 11.98 6.88
CA PRO A 59 -0.76 11.70 6.36
C PRO A 59 0.12 10.92 7.35
N SER A 60 -0.30 10.78 8.60
CA SER A 60 0.50 10.16 9.68
C SER A 60 -0.04 8.81 10.13
N GLN A 61 -1.20 8.38 9.61
CA GLN A 61 -1.80 7.11 9.95
C GLN A 61 -2.43 6.44 8.74
N MET A 62 -2.38 5.11 8.70
CA MET A 62 -3.12 4.29 7.75
C MET A 62 -3.69 3.08 8.46
N TRP A 63 -4.67 2.43 7.85
CA TRP A 63 -5.12 1.11 8.28
C TRP A 63 -4.18 0.05 7.74
N LEU A 64 -3.88 -0.95 8.57
CA LEU A 64 -3.29 -2.22 8.20
C LEU A 64 -4.31 -3.32 8.51
N ASN A 65 -4.63 -4.13 7.51
CA ASN A 65 -5.51 -5.28 7.62
C ASN A 65 -4.72 -6.57 7.35
N VAL A 66 -4.61 -7.40 8.38
CA VAL A 66 -3.90 -8.69 8.38
C VAL A 66 -4.86 -9.85 8.56
N THR A 67 -6.16 -9.63 8.29
CA THR A 67 -7.21 -10.62 8.48
C THR A 67 -6.93 -11.92 7.73
N LYS A 68 -6.50 -11.86 6.46
CA LYS A 68 -6.24 -13.08 5.69
C LYS A 68 -4.88 -13.72 5.99
N PHE A 69 -4.10 -13.14 6.91
CA PHE A 69 -2.86 -13.73 7.39
C PHE A 69 -3.07 -14.47 8.72
N TYR A 70 -3.64 -13.80 9.73
CA TYR A 70 -3.75 -14.34 11.09
C TYR A 70 -5.19 -14.63 11.54
N GLY A 71 -6.18 -14.07 10.84
CA GLY A 71 -7.60 -14.24 11.13
C GLY A 71 -8.33 -14.97 10.02
N ASN A 72 -9.61 -14.66 9.85
CA ASN A 72 -10.42 -15.12 8.72
C ASN A 72 -11.64 -14.19 8.52
N ALA A 73 -12.56 -14.57 7.62
CA ALA A 73 -13.75 -13.78 7.31
C ALA A 73 -14.66 -13.51 8.52
N ASP A 74 -14.70 -14.41 9.49
CA ASP A 74 -15.53 -14.29 10.70
C ASP A 74 -14.76 -13.60 11.84
N ASN A 75 -13.44 -13.77 11.90
CA ASN A 75 -12.53 -13.22 12.91
C ASN A 75 -11.55 -12.23 12.27
N THR A 76 -12.04 -11.04 11.98
CA THR A 76 -11.29 -10.00 11.27
C THR A 76 -10.25 -9.32 12.17
N ILE A 77 -9.10 -8.97 11.57
CA ILE A 77 -7.98 -8.32 12.26
C ILE A 77 -7.46 -7.15 11.43
N PHE A 78 -7.68 -5.94 11.93
CA PHE A 78 -7.17 -4.72 11.34
C PHE A 78 -7.07 -3.59 12.38
N GLY A 79 -6.18 -2.64 12.14
CA GLY A 79 -5.93 -1.54 13.06
C GLY A 79 -5.16 -0.41 12.40
N LYS A 80 -5.08 0.75 13.07
CA LYS A 80 -4.33 1.89 12.57
C LYS A 80 -2.86 1.79 12.97
N VAL A 81 -1.97 1.96 12.00
CA VAL A 81 -0.52 2.07 12.21
C VAL A 81 -0.06 3.49 11.90
N ASN A 82 1.01 3.92 12.54
CA ASN A 82 1.66 5.19 12.28
C ASN A 82 2.48 5.10 11.00
N VAL A 83 2.54 6.19 10.25
CA VAL A 83 3.16 6.26 8.93
C VAL A 83 4.18 7.39 8.89
N ASN A 84 5.29 7.13 8.20
CA ASN A 84 6.16 8.16 7.66
C ASN A 84 6.17 8.01 6.13
N VAL A 85 5.49 8.92 5.44
CA VAL A 85 5.27 8.88 3.99
C VAL A 85 6.57 9.06 3.21
N ASP A 86 7.40 10.01 3.63
CA ASP A 86 8.68 10.32 2.97
C ASP A 86 9.62 9.11 2.99
N ASN A 87 9.70 8.45 4.15
CA ASN A 87 10.50 7.25 4.31
C ASN A 87 9.77 5.98 3.88
N LYS A 88 8.49 6.03 3.51
CA LYS A 88 7.68 4.86 3.16
C LYS A 88 7.71 3.76 4.22
N THR A 89 7.71 4.16 5.49
CA THR A 89 7.75 3.24 6.63
C THR A 89 6.50 3.35 7.48
N PHE A 90 6.18 2.29 8.21
CA PHE A 90 5.07 2.27 9.15
C PHE A 90 5.36 1.39 10.36
N THR A 91 4.77 1.75 11.51
CA THR A 91 4.95 1.04 12.78
C THR A 91 3.68 1.15 13.63
N GLY A 92 3.51 0.27 14.60
CA GLY A 92 2.40 0.33 15.55
C GLY A 92 2.75 -0.43 16.81
N GLN A 93 2.46 0.14 17.97
CA GLN A 93 2.67 -0.53 19.25
C GLN A 93 1.32 -0.82 19.89
N ASN A 94 1.08 -2.07 20.30
CA ASN A 94 -0.16 -2.49 20.95
C ASN A 94 -1.41 -1.99 20.21
N VAL A 95 -1.40 -2.11 18.88
CA VAL A 95 -2.49 -1.66 18.02
C VAL A 95 -3.73 -2.46 18.38
N VAL A 96 -4.75 -1.77 18.88
CA VAL A 96 -6.03 -2.38 19.23
C VAL A 96 -6.72 -2.86 17.96
N ASN A 97 -7.03 -4.17 17.91
CA ASN A 97 -7.82 -4.70 16.82
C ASN A 97 -9.19 -4.00 16.75
N LYS A 98 -9.56 -3.54 15.56
CA LYS A 98 -10.87 -2.94 15.27
C LYS A 98 -11.82 -3.90 14.55
N GLY A 99 -11.36 -5.12 14.27
CA GLY A 99 -12.18 -6.20 13.74
C GLY A 99 -12.91 -7.01 14.81
N THR A 100 -13.27 -8.23 14.45
CA THR A 100 -14.17 -9.12 15.21
C THR A 100 -13.45 -10.23 15.96
N TYR A 101 -12.13 -10.37 15.81
CA TYR A 101 -11.35 -11.37 16.53
C TYR A 101 -11.55 -11.21 18.05
N ALA A 102 -11.90 -12.30 18.71
CA ALA A 102 -12.31 -12.31 20.11
C ALA A 102 -11.15 -11.99 21.08
N GLY A 103 -11.49 -11.73 22.35
CA GLY A 103 -10.50 -11.62 23.42
C GLY A 103 -9.72 -10.31 23.50
N GLY A 104 -10.10 -9.28 22.72
CA GLY A 104 -9.45 -7.98 22.79
C GLY A 104 -8.02 -7.98 22.23
N LEU A 105 -7.79 -8.75 21.17
CA LEU A 105 -6.51 -8.88 20.48
C LEU A 105 -5.87 -7.50 20.21
N THR A 106 -4.58 -7.40 20.50
CA THR A 106 -3.73 -6.32 20.01
C THR A 106 -2.57 -6.89 19.20
N PHE A 107 -1.98 -6.09 18.33
CA PHE A 107 -0.81 -6.48 17.57
C PHE A 107 0.21 -5.36 17.50
N THR A 108 1.48 -5.73 17.44
CA THR A 108 2.61 -4.81 17.32
C THR A 108 3.25 -4.99 15.95
N VAL A 109 3.53 -3.88 15.29
CA VAL A 109 4.16 -3.82 13.96
C VAL A 109 5.45 -3.05 14.05
N THR A 110 6.54 -3.68 13.68
CA THR A 110 7.86 -3.07 13.55
C THR A 110 8.41 -3.29 12.14
N ASN A 111 9.45 -2.54 11.77
CA ASN A 111 10.14 -2.68 10.48
C ASN A 111 9.25 -2.62 9.23
N GLY A 112 8.06 -2.02 9.34
CA GLY A 112 7.14 -1.82 8.22
C GLY A 112 7.76 -0.90 7.18
N LYS A 113 7.91 -1.38 5.94
CA LYS A 113 8.53 -0.66 4.83
C LYS A 113 7.89 -1.05 3.50
N VAL A 114 7.55 -0.05 2.69
CA VAL A 114 7.31 -0.23 1.26
C VAL A 114 8.53 0.26 0.48
N THR A 115 9.01 -0.58 -0.43
CA THR A 115 10.11 -0.25 -1.34
C THR A 115 9.56 -0.20 -2.76
N PRO A 116 9.40 1.01 -3.33
CA PRO A 116 8.88 1.17 -4.68
C PRO A 116 9.73 0.40 -5.69
N ASN A 117 9.09 -0.28 -6.64
CA ASN A 117 9.75 -1.05 -7.69
C ASN A 117 10.73 -2.12 -7.16
N GLY A 118 10.56 -2.55 -5.90
CA GLY A 118 11.48 -3.43 -5.19
C GLY A 118 11.20 -4.93 -5.38
N ALA A 119 10.16 -5.30 -6.12
CA ALA A 119 9.76 -6.69 -6.34
C ALA A 119 9.32 -6.93 -7.80
N PHE A 120 9.05 -8.20 -8.11
CA PHE A 120 8.48 -8.65 -9.37
C PHE A 120 7.35 -9.65 -9.11
N GLY A 121 6.29 -9.59 -9.91
CA GLY A 121 5.25 -10.62 -9.89
C GLY A 121 5.85 -12.02 -10.14
N PRO A 122 5.43 -13.07 -9.40
CA PRO A 122 6.06 -14.38 -9.46
C PRO A 122 5.93 -15.05 -10.83
N SER A 123 4.84 -14.81 -11.55
CA SER A 123 4.56 -15.38 -12.86
C SER A 123 4.75 -14.35 -13.97
N SER A 124 4.11 -13.20 -13.87
CA SER A 124 4.12 -12.16 -14.91
C SER A 124 5.49 -11.50 -15.09
N LYS A 125 6.34 -11.54 -14.05
CA LYS A 125 7.59 -10.78 -13.94
C LYS A 125 7.41 -9.27 -14.09
N ALA A 126 6.19 -8.76 -13.94
CA ALA A 126 5.93 -7.33 -13.91
C ALA A 126 6.62 -6.71 -12.69
N GLN A 127 7.33 -5.60 -12.90
CA GLN A 127 7.91 -4.85 -11.79
C GLN A 127 6.79 -4.29 -10.91
N THR A 128 6.96 -4.40 -9.59
CA THR A 128 5.97 -3.99 -8.60
C THR A 128 6.67 -3.56 -7.31
N ASP A 129 5.91 -2.99 -6.38
CA ASP A 129 6.44 -2.55 -5.10
C ASP A 129 6.63 -3.74 -4.16
N ALA A 130 7.68 -3.70 -3.34
CA ALA A 130 7.89 -4.67 -2.27
C ALA A 130 7.33 -4.14 -0.95
N ILE A 131 6.85 -5.03 -0.09
CA ILE A 131 6.49 -4.73 1.29
C ILE A 131 7.21 -5.68 2.24
N ALA A 132 7.66 -5.16 3.37
CA ALA A 132 8.14 -5.95 4.50
C ALA A 132 7.60 -5.37 5.81
N LEU A 133 7.31 -6.23 6.79
CA LEU A 133 6.93 -5.86 8.14
C LEU A 133 7.15 -7.03 9.09
N ASP A 134 7.42 -6.72 10.35
CA ASP A 134 7.40 -7.68 11.44
C ASP A 134 6.11 -7.46 12.23
N VAL A 135 5.37 -8.54 12.51
CA VAL A 135 4.14 -8.47 13.31
C VAL A 135 4.14 -9.50 14.43
N GLU A 136 3.74 -9.07 15.62
CA GLU A 136 3.52 -9.92 16.79
C GLU A 136 2.08 -9.72 17.28
N PHE A 137 1.41 -10.82 17.64
CA PHE A 137 0.03 -10.81 18.13
C PHE A 137 -0.02 -11.11 19.62
N SER A 138 -0.90 -10.44 20.35
CA SER A 138 -0.95 -10.55 21.81
C SER A 138 -1.42 -11.91 22.32
N ASP A 139 -2.07 -12.72 21.48
CA ASP A 139 -2.50 -14.10 21.81
C ASP A 139 -1.45 -15.17 21.46
N ASP A 140 -0.37 -14.78 20.78
CA ASP A 140 0.82 -15.59 20.52
C ASP A 140 2.10 -14.79 20.87
N PRO A 141 2.27 -14.40 22.15
CA PRO A 141 3.37 -13.54 22.57
C PRO A 141 4.72 -14.24 22.42
N GLY A 142 5.72 -13.52 21.93
CA GLY A 142 7.07 -14.01 21.66
C GLY A 142 7.27 -14.54 20.25
N THR A 143 6.21 -14.73 19.47
CA THR A 143 6.29 -15.12 18.06
C THR A 143 6.26 -13.88 17.17
N VAL A 144 7.38 -13.58 16.53
CA VAL A 144 7.49 -12.47 15.56
C VAL A 144 7.40 -13.04 14.15
N TYR A 145 6.36 -12.65 13.42
CA TYR A 145 6.14 -13.04 12.03
C TYR A 145 6.81 -12.02 11.10
N HIS A 146 7.86 -12.44 10.40
CA HIS A 146 8.57 -11.63 9.43
C HIS A 146 7.90 -11.73 8.05
N LEU A 147 7.03 -10.78 7.73
CA LEU A 147 6.29 -10.78 6.48
C LEU A 147 7.05 -10.04 5.39
N LYS A 148 7.19 -10.67 4.22
CA LYS A 148 7.80 -10.09 3.02
C LYS A 148 6.94 -10.40 1.81
N GLY A 149 6.78 -9.46 0.90
CA GLY A 149 5.88 -9.65 -0.22
C GLY A 149 5.92 -8.56 -1.27
N TYR A 150 4.91 -8.56 -2.12
CA TYR A 150 4.80 -7.66 -3.26
C TYR A 150 3.39 -7.08 -3.41
N HIS A 151 3.29 -5.91 -4.03
CA HIS A 151 2.02 -5.28 -4.35
C HIS A 151 1.31 -6.07 -5.44
N ARG A 152 0.04 -6.41 -5.21
CA ARG A 152 -0.77 -7.24 -6.11
C ARG A 152 -0.79 -6.63 -7.51
N THR A 153 -0.32 -7.40 -8.50
CA THR A 153 -0.13 -6.94 -9.88
C THR A 153 -1.42 -6.89 -10.70
N LYS A 154 -2.47 -7.60 -10.23
CA LYS A 154 -3.75 -7.83 -10.92
C LYS A 154 -3.64 -8.72 -12.17
N PHE A 155 -2.48 -9.31 -12.44
CA PHE A 155 -2.40 -10.45 -13.34
C PHE A 155 -2.90 -11.69 -12.59
N VAL A 156 -3.83 -12.43 -13.19
CA VAL A 156 -4.43 -13.61 -12.56
C VAL A 156 -3.39 -14.68 -12.19
N ASP A 157 -2.31 -14.77 -12.97
CA ASP A 157 -1.23 -15.74 -12.74
C ASP A 157 -0.33 -15.38 -11.54
N ASP A 158 -0.46 -14.16 -10.99
CA ASP A 158 0.26 -13.69 -9.80
C ASP A 158 -0.64 -13.64 -8.56
N ASP A 159 -1.90 -14.08 -8.64
CA ASP A 159 -2.83 -14.11 -7.50
C ASP A 159 -2.74 -15.42 -6.72
N HIS A 160 -3.03 -15.34 -5.42
CA HIS A 160 -2.91 -16.45 -4.45
C HIS A 160 -4.19 -16.65 -3.62
#